data_AF-V4B9J5-F1
#
_entry.id   AF-V4B9J5-F1
#
_cell.length_a   1.000
_cell.length_b   1.000
_cell.length_c   1.000
_cell.angle_alpha   90.00
_cell.angle_beta   90.00
_cell.angle_gamma   90.00
#
_symmetry.space_group_name_H-M   'P 1'
#
loop_
_entity.id
_entity.type
_entity.pdbx_description
1 polymer ?
#
loop_
_entity_poly.entity_id
_entity_poly.type
_entity_poly.pdbx_seq_one_letter_code
_entity_poly.pdbx_strand_id
1 'polypeptide(L)'
;SFNRSMVEYEAGFGTMVTNRWIGFNRLLQMMTSGSTYKMAVFASDGSSTCMSYYQGFAISAQSGNYIFTYSYKSPSSYFPDCGNSMVGQKGRPFSTYDSDHTSFNCPSRFGGGWWF
;
A
#
# COMPACT_ATOMS: atom_id res chain seq x y z
N SER A 1 11.84 -4.87 10.55
CA SER A 1 10.44 -4.95 11.00
C SER A 1 9.60 -3.93 10.27
N PHE A 2 8.35 -4.30 9.91
CA PHE A 2 7.32 -3.41 9.32
C PHE A 2 6.28 -2.94 10.35
N ASN A 3 6.32 -3.42 11.59
CA ASN A 3 5.54 -2.81 12.68
C ASN A 3 6.23 -1.51 13.11
N ARG A 4 5.83 -0.39 12.49
CA ARG A 4 6.50 0.92 12.54
C ARG A 4 5.48 2.03 12.79
N SER A 5 5.95 3.16 13.33
CA SER A 5 5.10 4.32 13.65
C SER A 5 4.59 5.01 12.39
N MET A 6 3.56 5.86 12.51
CA MET A 6 3.07 6.66 11.39
C MET A 6 4.20 7.53 10.81
N VAL A 7 4.99 8.18 11.67
CA VAL A 7 6.13 9.02 11.26
C VAL A 7 7.16 8.23 10.45
N GLU A 8 7.43 6.97 10.83
CA GLU A 8 8.32 6.11 10.04
C GLU A 8 7.69 5.73 8.69
N TYR A 9 6.39 5.48 8.63
CA TYR A 9 5.67 5.23 7.37
C TYR A 9 5.61 6.47 6.46
N GLU A 10 5.59 7.67 7.03
CA GLU A 10 5.68 8.94 6.30
C GLU A 10 7.07 9.13 5.69
N ALA A 11 8.12 8.95 6.50
CA ALA A 11 9.53 9.11 6.10
C ALA A 11 10.02 8.00 5.16
N GLY A 12 9.52 6.78 5.32
CA GLY A 12 10.07 5.58 4.70
C GLY A 12 11.15 4.92 5.56
N PHE A 13 11.35 3.62 5.35
CA PHE A 13 12.30 2.83 6.13
C PHE A 13 12.77 1.59 5.36
N GLY A 14 13.87 0.99 5.83
CA GLY A 14 14.53 -0.15 5.18
C GLY A 14 15.59 0.29 4.18
N THR A 15 16.07 -0.65 3.36
CA THR A 15 17.17 -0.41 2.42
C THR A 15 16.84 -0.97 1.04
N MET A 16 17.51 -0.49 -0.01
CA MET A 16 17.28 -1.01 -1.37
C MET A 16 17.71 -2.47 -1.56
N VAL A 17 18.66 -2.94 -0.75
CA VAL A 17 19.20 -4.31 -0.82
C VAL A 17 18.25 -5.32 -0.18
N THR A 18 17.41 -4.87 0.75
CA THR A 18 16.47 -5.71 1.49
C THR A 18 15.03 -5.21 1.28
N ASN A 19 14.13 -5.59 2.20
CA ASN A 19 12.79 -5.05 2.24
C ASN A 19 12.81 -3.56 2.62
N ARG A 20 11.97 -2.76 1.95
CA ARG A 20 11.80 -1.33 2.22
C ARG A 20 10.37 -0.85 2.00
N TRP A 21 10.02 0.22 2.70
CA TRP A 21 8.89 1.08 2.41
C TRP A 21 9.41 2.45 1.98
N ILE A 22 8.95 2.98 0.85
CA ILE A 22 9.55 4.20 0.26
C ILE A 22 9.10 5.51 0.92
N GLY A 23 8.09 5.46 1.79
CA GLY A 23 7.56 6.63 2.50
C GLY A 23 6.40 7.31 1.78
N PHE A 24 5.38 7.73 2.55
CA PHE A 24 4.26 8.49 1.99
C PHE A 24 4.70 9.84 1.42
N ASN A 25 5.69 10.50 2.04
CA ASN A 25 6.19 11.78 1.54
C ASN A 25 6.74 11.65 0.12
N ARG A 26 7.45 10.56 -0.17
CA ARG A 26 7.98 10.29 -1.51
C ARG A 26 6.88 9.90 -2.49
N LEU A 27 5.90 9.09 -2.07
CA LEU A 27 4.74 8.72 -2.90
C LEU A 27 3.94 9.97 -3.30
N LEU A 28 3.64 10.86 -2.35
CA LEU A 28 2.91 12.10 -2.61
C LEU A 28 3.68 13.04 -3.52
N GLN A 29 5.01 13.15 -3.34
CA GLN A 29 5.86 13.94 -4.23
C GLN A 29 5.79 13.44 -5.68
N MET A 30 5.81 12.11 -5.89
CA MET A 30 5.66 11.52 -7.23
C MET A 30 4.30 11.88 -7.84
N MET A 31 3.22 11.74 -7.06
CA MET A 31 1.84 11.97 -7.54
C MET A 31 1.51 13.44 -7.83
N THR A 32 2.24 14.38 -7.23
CA THR A 32 2.05 15.83 -7.46
C THR A 32 2.48 16.27 -8.87
N SER A 33 3.19 15.42 -9.62
CA SER A 33 3.64 15.69 -10.99
C SER A 33 2.53 15.71 -12.06
N GLY A 34 1.27 15.47 -11.68
CA GLY A 34 0.12 15.40 -12.61
C GLY A 34 0.05 14.11 -13.43
N SER A 35 0.96 13.15 -13.18
CA SER A 35 0.96 11.84 -13.86
C SER A 35 -0.02 10.86 -13.21
N THR A 36 -0.71 10.07 -14.03
CA THR A 36 -1.51 8.95 -13.55
C THR A 36 -0.63 7.73 -13.32
N TYR A 37 -0.62 7.20 -12.10
CA TYR A 37 0.19 6.04 -11.74
C TYR A 37 -0.60 4.73 -11.86
N LYS A 38 0.11 3.68 -12.25
CA LYS A 38 -0.34 2.30 -12.16
C LYS A 38 0.44 1.63 -11.05
N MET A 39 -0.24 0.86 -10.21
CA MET A 39 0.39 -0.01 -9.23
C MET A 39 0.33 -1.45 -9.74
N ALA A 40 1.45 -2.14 -9.69
CA ALA A 40 1.54 -3.58 -9.92
C ALA A 40 1.90 -4.26 -8.60
N VAL A 41 1.15 -5.30 -8.24
CA VAL A 41 1.45 -6.16 -7.10
C VAL A 41 1.94 -7.49 -7.67
N PHE A 42 3.16 -7.85 -7.33
CA PHE A 42 3.78 -9.12 -7.67
C PHE A 42 3.90 -9.95 -6.39
N ALA A 43 3.43 -11.19 -6.42
CA ALA A 43 3.48 -12.08 -5.27
C ALA A 43 3.97 -13.47 -5.69
N SER A 44 4.71 -14.12 -4.80
CA SER A 44 5.18 -15.49 -4.97
C SER A 44 5.17 -16.22 -3.63
N ASP A 45 4.78 -17.50 -3.67
CA ASP A 45 4.88 -18.42 -2.52
C ASP A 45 6.15 -19.30 -2.58
N GLY A 46 7.04 -19.03 -3.54
CA GLY A 46 8.25 -19.80 -3.83
C GLY A 46 8.06 -20.92 -4.88
N SER A 47 6.83 -21.36 -5.11
CA SER A 47 6.47 -22.36 -6.13
C SER A 47 5.66 -21.78 -7.29
N SER A 48 4.81 -20.81 -6.97
CA SER A 48 3.93 -20.12 -7.89
C SER A 48 4.11 -18.60 -7.77
N THR A 49 3.72 -17.90 -8.83
CA THR A 49 3.86 -16.45 -8.95
C THR A 49 2.62 -15.88 -9.63
N CYS A 50 2.14 -14.75 -9.15
CA CYS A 50 1.02 -14.03 -9.74
C CYS A 50 1.31 -12.52 -9.79
N MET A 51 0.56 -11.81 -10.64
CA MET A 51 0.62 -10.35 -10.72
C MET A 51 -0.75 -9.73 -10.94
N SER A 52 -1.07 -8.70 -10.16
CA SER A 52 -2.30 -7.90 -10.31
C SER A 52 -1.98 -6.43 -10.55
N TYR A 53 -2.82 -5.77 -11.36
CA TYR A 53 -2.63 -4.35 -11.70
C TYR A 53 -3.80 -3.50 -11.25
N TYR A 54 -3.46 -2.29 -10.84
CA TYR A 54 -4.36 -1.28 -10.35
C TYR A 54 -4.07 0.02 -11.10
N GLN A 55 -5.08 0.55 -11.80
CA GLN A 55 -4.98 1.78 -12.57
C GLN A 55 -5.46 2.97 -11.76
N GLY A 56 -4.91 4.16 -12.06
CA GLY A 56 -5.28 5.38 -11.35
C GLY A 56 -4.98 5.29 -9.86
N PHE A 57 -3.88 4.63 -9.51
CA PHE A 57 -3.47 4.51 -8.12
C PHE A 57 -3.05 5.89 -7.60
N ALA A 58 -3.68 6.32 -6.51
CA ALA A 58 -3.37 7.57 -5.83
C ALA A 58 -3.58 7.40 -4.33
N ILE A 59 -2.86 8.20 -3.54
CA ILE A 59 -3.06 8.33 -2.10
C ILE A 59 -3.42 9.77 -1.75
N SER A 60 -4.29 9.95 -0.75
CA SER A 60 -4.56 11.28 -0.20
C SER A 60 -3.40 11.80 0.64
N ALA A 61 -3.37 13.11 0.86
CA ALA A 61 -2.42 13.73 1.78
C ALA A 61 -2.65 13.27 3.23
N GLN A 62 -1.76 13.69 4.13
CA GLN A 62 -1.86 13.42 5.57
C GLN A 62 -3.21 13.82 6.16
N SER A 63 -3.76 14.98 5.76
CA SER A 63 -5.09 15.45 6.19
C SER A 63 -6.25 14.55 5.77
N GLY A 64 -6.03 13.73 4.75
CA GLY A 64 -6.96 12.70 4.29
C GLY A 64 -6.57 11.28 4.75
N ASN A 65 -5.70 11.15 5.77
CA ASN A 65 -5.25 9.90 6.37
C ASN A 65 -4.67 8.87 5.36
N TYR A 66 -4.00 9.36 4.31
CA TYR A 66 -3.33 8.53 3.31
C TYR A 66 -4.22 7.48 2.63
N ILE A 67 -5.55 7.69 2.57
CA ILE A 67 -6.50 6.83 1.88
C ILE A 67 -6.03 6.60 0.44
N PHE A 68 -5.92 5.33 0.03
CA PHE A 68 -5.66 5.02 -1.38
C PHE A 68 -6.96 4.90 -2.19
N THR A 69 -6.83 5.19 -3.47
CA THR A 69 -7.85 4.93 -4.49
C THR A 69 -7.22 4.21 -5.68
N TYR A 70 -8.02 3.38 -6.35
CA TYR A 70 -7.62 2.69 -7.59
C TYR A 70 -8.84 2.17 -8.35
N SER A 71 -8.62 1.75 -9.59
CA SER A 71 -9.49 0.84 -10.35
C SER A 71 -8.77 -0.47 -10.63
N TYR A 72 -9.37 -1.59 -10.23
CA TYR A 72 -8.78 -2.91 -10.45
C TYR A 72 -8.81 -3.25 -11.93
N LYS A 73 -7.71 -3.77 -12.45
CA LYS A 73 -7.65 -4.26 -13.82
C LYS A 73 -6.93 -5.59 -13.85
N SER A 74 -7.69 -6.65 -14.05
CA SER A 74 -7.14 -7.96 -14.40
C SER A 74 -6.39 -7.81 -15.73
N PRO A 75 -5.07 -8.04 -15.75
CA PRO A 75 -4.28 -7.93 -16.98
C PRO A 75 -4.39 -9.21 -17.82
N SER A 76 -4.14 -9.11 -19.13
CA SER A 76 -3.41 -10.18 -19.80
C SER A 76 -1.93 -9.96 -19.47
N SER A 77 -1.36 -10.81 -18.62
CA SER A 77 0.04 -10.71 -18.22
C SER A 77 0.73 -12.06 -18.37
N TYR A 78 2.07 -12.05 -18.32
CA TYR A 78 2.86 -13.28 -18.30
C TYR A 78 2.53 -14.16 -17.08
N PHE A 79 2.17 -13.54 -15.96
CA PHE A 79 1.76 -14.22 -14.74
C PHE A 79 0.23 -14.28 -14.62
N PRO A 80 -0.31 -15.34 -13.97
CA PRO A 80 -1.72 -15.37 -13.61
C PRO A 80 -2.07 -14.19 -12.68
N ASP A 81 -3.34 -13.80 -12.69
CA ASP A 81 -3.84 -12.73 -11.84
C ASP A 81 -3.90 -13.18 -10.37
N CYS A 82 -3.39 -12.38 -9.44
CA CYS A 82 -3.50 -12.68 -8.00
C CYS A 82 -4.93 -12.51 -7.46
N GLY A 83 -5.81 -11.87 -8.23
CA GLY A 83 -7.14 -11.47 -7.77
C GLY A 83 -7.13 -10.11 -7.06
N ASN A 84 -8.33 -9.60 -6.75
CA ASN A 84 -8.53 -8.28 -6.16
C ASN A 84 -8.67 -8.32 -4.63
N SER A 85 -7.60 -8.70 -3.93
CA SER A 85 -7.59 -8.78 -2.46
C SER A 85 -7.54 -7.42 -1.75
N MET A 86 -7.31 -6.33 -2.48
CA MET A 86 -7.26 -4.95 -1.96
C MET A 86 -8.64 -4.29 -1.87
N VAL A 87 -9.71 -4.97 -2.33
CA VAL A 87 -11.06 -4.40 -2.46
C VAL A 87 -11.64 -3.93 -1.13
N GLY A 88 -11.35 -4.65 -0.04
CA GLY A 88 -11.85 -4.31 1.29
C GLY A 88 -11.18 -3.09 1.90
N GLN A 89 -9.99 -2.74 1.42
CA GLN A 89 -9.11 -1.71 1.95
C GLN A 89 -9.28 -0.38 1.20
N LYS A 90 -9.88 -0.41 0.00
CA LYS A 90 -10.15 0.80 -0.79
C LYS A 90 -11.02 1.78 -0.01
N GLY A 91 -10.56 3.03 0.07
CA GLY A 91 -11.28 4.10 0.77
C GLY A 91 -11.07 4.12 2.29
N ARG A 92 -10.30 3.19 2.85
CA ARG A 92 -9.98 3.19 4.28
C ARG A 92 -8.79 4.08 4.60
N PRO A 93 -8.71 4.68 5.79
CA PRO A 93 -7.52 5.39 6.27
C PRO A 93 -6.37 4.41 6.55
N PHE A 94 -5.13 4.87 6.35
CA PHE A 94 -3.95 4.10 6.77
C PHE A 94 -3.81 4.14 8.28
N SER A 95 -3.50 3.01 8.91
CA SER A 95 -3.36 2.91 10.37
C SER A 95 -2.06 2.22 10.76
N THR A 96 -1.45 2.68 11.85
CA THR A 96 -0.26 2.12 12.52
C THR A 96 -0.58 1.90 14.00
N TYR A 97 0.31 1.27 14.77
CA TYR A 97 0.08 0.99 16.18
C TYR A 97 -0.11 2.27 17.04
N ASP A 98 0.44 3.39 16.60
CA ASP A 98 0.38 4.70 17.24
C ASP A 98 -0.64 5.67 16.60
N SER A 99 -1.31 5.24 15.52
CA SER A 99 -2.34 6.01 14.82
C SER A 99 -3.38 5.04 14.23
N ASP A 100 -4.26 4.54 15.09
CA ASP A 100 -5.27 3.55 14.73
C ASP A 100 -6.61 4.20 14.36
N HIS A 101 -7.04 4.00 13.12
CA HIS A 101 -8.34 4.44 12.62
C HIS A 101 -9.32 3.26 12.45
N THR A 102 -9.02 2.11 13.04
CA THR A 102 -9.87 0.92 13.02
C THR A 102 -10.72 0.81 14.29
N SER A 103 -11.76 -0.03 14.24
CA SER A 103 -12.61 -0.30 15.39
C SER A 103 -12.08 -1.40 16.32
N PHE A 104 -10.96 -2.06 15.96
CA PHE A 104 -10.54 -3.31 16.61
C PHE A 104 -9.04 -3.40 16.94
N ASN A 105 -8.30 -2.28 16.94
CA ASN A 105 -6.86 -2.29 17.17
C ASN A 105 -6.11 -3.23 16.20
N CYS A 106 -6.53 -3.19 14.93
CA CYS A 106 -5.98 -4.03 13.87
C CYS A 106 -4.45 -3.87 13.73
N PRO A 107 -3.85 -2.66 13.76
CA PRO A 107 -2.41 -2.52 13.63
C PRO A 107 -1.62 -3.28 14.70
N SER A 108 -2.07 -3.23 15.95
CA SER A 108 -1.43 -3.96 17.05
C SER A 108 -1.65 -5.47 16.96
N ARG A 109 -2.81 -5.91 16.46
CA ARG A 109 -3.15 -7.34 16.31
C ARG A 109 -2.43 -8.02 15.16
N PHE A 110 -2.35 -7.36 14.01
CA PHE A 110 -1.76 -7.93 12.79
C PHE A 110 -0.29 -7.56 12.60
N GLY A 111 0.23 -6.57 13.34
CA GLY A 111 1.65 -6.25 13.40
C GLY A 111 2.17 -5.57 12.13
N GLY A 112 1.70 -4.36 11.85
CA GLY A 112 2.14 -3.56 10.71
C GLY A 112 1.33 -2.29 10.53
N GLY A 113 1.76 -1.45 9.59
CA GLY A 113 0.95 -0.36 9.05
C GLY A 113 0.20 -0.79 7.79
N TRP A 114 -1.11 -0.54 7.77
CA TRP A 114 -1.96 -0.89 6.63
C TRP A 114 -3.26 -0.09 6.60
N TRP A 115 -3.94 -0.14 5.45
CA TRP A 115 -5.34 0.26 5.30
C TRP A 115 -6.27 -0.86 5.80
N PHE A 116 -6.21 -1.15 7.10
CA PHE A 116 -6.88 -2.29 7.74
C PHE A 116 -8.42 -2.30 7.63
#